data_AF-W6UEU1-F1
#
_entry.id   AF-W6UEU1-F1
#
_cell.length_a   1.000
_cell.length_b   1.000
_cell.length_c   1.000
_cell.angle_alpha   90.00
_cell.angle_beta   90.00
_cell.angle_gamma   90.00
#
_symmetry.space_group_name_H-M   'P 1'
#
loop_
_entity.id
_entity.type
_entity.pdbx_description
1 polymer ?
#
loop_
_entity_poly.entity_id
_entity_poly.type
_entity_poly.pdbx_seq_one_letter_code
_entity_poly.pdbx_strand_id
1 'polypeptide(L)'
;MQLHVRRLLLMHVDESDLSSFHHDFPLQVNAMQAQSGFGIVYRVHSPDGRHFALKRTLVNNEVDLANMKREITIVSSLSHKNIINYVASKVTERESEIYEVLLLTTYYPATVSQVLAERQQKGLRFLEVEVLRILTDVCEAISRLHHCETPIIHRDLKIENLLIDSRRNVVLCDFGSATSRILHPAKHGTLRCQEEIEK
;
A
#
# COMPACT_ATOMS: atom_id res chain seq x y z
N MET A 1 -13.32 -21.35 -7.01
CA MET A 1 -13.74 -21.14 -5.61
C MET A 1 -14.26 -19.71 -5.50
N GLN A 2 -15.57 -19.55 -5.28
CA GLN A 2 -16.32 -18.29 -5.47
C GLN A 2 -15.76 -17.13 -4.63
N LEU A 3 -15.80 -15.92 -5.19
CA LEU A 3 -15.52 -14.63 -4.53
C LEU A 3 -16.12 -14.51 -3.11
N HIS A 4 -17.24 -15.20 -2.84
CA HIS A 4 -17.89 -15.27 -1.52
C HIS A 4 -17.07 -15.99 -0.43
N VAL A 5 -16.33 -17.04 -0.78
CA VAL A 5 -15.49 -17.79 0.19
C VAL A 5 -14.22 -17.00 0.53
N ARG A 6 -13.59 -16.37 -0.48
CA ARG A 6 -12.47 -15.42 -0.28
C ARG A 6 -12.88 -14.23 0.58
N ARG A 7 -14.14 -13.79 0.49
CA ARG A 7 -14.73 -12.72 1.31
C ARG A 7 -14.88 -13.13 2.78
N LEU A 8 -15.34 -14.35 3.07
CA LEU A 8 -15.49 -14.83 4.45
C LEU A 8 -14.13 -15.04 5.16
N LEU A 9 -13.14 -15.59 4.45
CA LEU A 9 -11.78 -15.79 4.97
C LEU A 9 -11.05 -14.48 5.30
N LEU A 10 -11.35 -13.39 4.58
CA LEU A 10 -10.76 -12.08 4.85
C LEU A 10 -11.45 -11.35 6.02
N MET A 11 -12.76 -11.53 6.23
CA MET A 11 -13.52 -10.70 7.19
C MET A 11 -13.36 -11.10 8.67
N HIS A 12 -12.90 -12.31 8.99
CA HIS A 12 -12.49 -12.64 10.36
C HIS A 12 -11.00 -12.36 10.51
N VAL A 13 -10.67 -11.33 11.29
CA VAL A 13 -9.40 -11.30 12.01
C VAL A 13 -9.71 -11.83 13.38
N ASP A 14 -9.46 -13.11 13.59
CA ASP A 14 -9.34 -13.61 14.95
C ASP A 14 -7.97 -13.11 15.48
N GLU A 15 -7.86 -12.67 16.74
CA GLU A 15 -6.56 -12.29 17.33
C GLU A 15 -5.54 -13.44 17.23
N SER A 16 -6.04 -14.67 17.14
CA SER A 16 -5.26 -15.87 16.87
C SER A 16 -4.62 -15.92 15.48
N ASP A 17 -5.19 -15.28 14.44
CA ASP A 17 -4.64 -15.27 13.07
C ASP A 17 -3.40 -14.38 12.93
N LEU A 18 -3.33 -13.34 13.77
CA LEU A 18 -2.19 -12.44 13.87
C LEU A 18 -1.17 -12.90 14.90
N SER A 19 -1.43 -13.98 15.66
CA SER A 19 -0.55 -14.48 16.74
C SER A 19 0.92 -14.60 16.33
N SER A 20 1.15 -15.08 15.10
CA SER A 20 2.48 -15.27 14.54
C SER A 20 3.18 -13.96 14.12
N PHE A 21 2.44 -12.87 13.98
CA PHE A 21 2.94 -11.51 13.78
C PHE A 21 2.99 -10.75 15.12
N HIS A 22 2.11 -11.09 16.08
CA HIS A 22 2.08 -10.58 17.46
C HIS A 22 3.34 -10.96 18.26
N HIS A 23 3.91 -12.13 17.98
CA HIS A 23 5.17 -12.55 18.61
C HIS A 23 6.34 -11.62 18.24
N ASP A 24 6.34 -11.08 17.02
CA ASP A 24 7.37 -10.15 16.53
C ASP A 24 6.97 -8.68 16.75
N PHE A 25 5.66 -8.40 16.79
CA PHE A 25 5.07 -7.07 16.98
C PHE A 25 3.77 -7.19 17.80
N PRO A 26 3.76 -6.97 19.13
CA PRO A 26 2.53 -7.01 19.89
C PRO A 26 1.62 -5.89 19.40
N LEU A 27 0.63 -6.22 18.58
CA LEU A 27 -0.38 -5.30 18.08
C LEU A 27 -1.75 -5.63 18.69
N GLN A 28 -2.71 -4.72 18.62
CA GLN A 28 -4.12 -4.96 18.89
C GLN A 28 -4.93 -4.38 17.75
N VAL A 29 -6.00 -5.07 17.35
CA VAL A 29 -6.82 -4.67 16.20
C VAL A 29 -7.95 -3.76 16.68
N ASN A 30 -8.02 -2.54 16.14
CA ASN A 30 -9.08 -1.60 16.52
C ASN A 30 -10.32 -1.80 15.67
N ALA A 31 -10.16 -1.70 14.36
CA ALA A 31 -11.25 -1.75 13.40
C ALA A 31 -10.73 -1.98 11.98
N MET A 32 -11.56 -2.61 11.15
CA MET A 32 -11.40 -2.59 9.70
C MET A 32 -11.58 -1.15 9.19
N GLN A 33 -10.66 -0.67 8.36
CA GLN A 33 -10.68 0.70 7.83
C GLN A 33 -11.09 0.76 6.37
N ALA A 34 -10.66 -0.21 5.57
CA ALA A 34 -10.96 -0.22 4.15
C ALA A 34 -10.98 -1.65 3.60
N GLN A 35 -11.83 -1.86 2.60
CA GLN A 35 -11.80 -3.02 1.71
C GLN A 35 -11.47 -2.54 0.30
N SER A 36 -10.49 -3.16 -0.33
CA SER A 36 -10.16 -2.93 -1.73
C SER A 36 -10.13 -4.26 -2.48
N GLY A 37 -10.03 -4.22 -3.82
CA GLY A 37 -9.82 -5.42 -4.63
C GLY A 37 -8.54 -6.20 -4.27
N PHE A 38 -7.60 -5.55 -3.57
CA PHE A 38 -6.29 -6.09 -3.22
C PHE A 38 -6.20 -6.60 -1.79
N GLY A 39 -7.28 -6.56 -1.00
CA GLY A 39 -7.29 -7.05 0.38
C GLY A 39 -8.04 -6.13 1.36
N ILE A 40 -7.87 -6.41 2.65
CA ILE A 40 -8.45 -5.62 3.74
C ILE A 40 -7.34 -4.89 4.49
N VAL A 41 -7.61 -3.63 4.85
CA VAL A 41 -6.70 -2.82 5.68
C VAL A 41 -7.33 -2.62 7.05
N TYR A 42 -6.61 -3.01 8.09
CA TYR A 42 -6.97 -2.83 9.50
C TYR A 42 -6.16 -1.69 10.11
N ARG A 43 -6.79 -0.89 10.96
CA ARG A 43 -6.06 -0.05 11.91
C ARG A 43 -5.71 -0.90 13.12
N VAL A 44 -4.44 -0.94 13.45
CA VAL A 44 -3.91 -1.66 14.61
C VAL A 44 -3.06 -0.72 15.46
N HIS A 45 -2.79 -1.08 16.71
CA HIS A 45 -1.85 -0.32 17.55
C HIS A 45 -0.94 -1.20 18.38
N SER A 46 0.24 -0.70 18.73
CA SER A 46 1.13 -1.35 19.70
C SER A 46 0.78 -0.97 21.15
N PRO A 47 1.28 -1.71 22.17
CA PRO A 47 1.10 -1.41 23.58
C PRO A 47 1.54 0.00 23.99
N ASP A 48 2.53 0.57 23.30
CA ASP A 48 3.00 1.94 23.50
C ASP A 48 2.10 3.01 22.83
N GLY A 49 0.97 2.61 22.24
CA GLY A 49 -0.04 3.49 21.67
C GLY A 49 0.22 3.96 20.24
N ARG A 50 1.28 3.48 19.56
CA ARG A 50 1.53 3.84 18.15
C ARG A 50 0.53 3.12 17.23
N HIS A 51 0.01 3.84 16.24
CA HIS A 51 -0.96 3.33 15.28
C HIS A 51 -0.31 2.88 13.96
N PHE A 52 -0.80 1.78 13.42
CA PHE A 52 -0.35 1.18 12.17
C PHE A 52 -1.52 0.76 11.28
N ALA A 53 -1.24 0.64 9.98
CA ALA A 53 -2.13 0.06 9.00
C ALA A 53 -1.60 -1.32 8.62
N LEU A 54 -2.42 -2.36 8.82
CA LEU A 54 -2.12 -3.73 8.45
C LEU A 54 -2.96 -4.12 7.23
N LYS A 55 -2.32 -4.25 6.07
CA LYS A 55 -2.94 -4.77 4.85
C LYS A 55 -2.80 -6.30 4.85
N ARG A 56 -3.94 -7.00 4.77
CA ARG A 56 -4.05 -8.45 4.64
C ARG A 56 -4.58 -8.80 3.27
N THR A 57 -3.85 -9.65 2.56
CA THR A 57 -4.21 -10.14 1.22
C THR A 57 -4.09 -11.65 1.19
N LEU A 58 -5.14 -12.33 0.70
CA LEU A 58 -5.10 -13.76 0.38
C LEU A 58 -5.00 -13.93 -1.12
N VAL A 59 -3.98 -14.64 -1.60
CA VAL A 59 -3.77 -14.96 -3.02
C VAL A 59 -3.69 -16.47 -3.20
N ASN A 60 -4.14 -16.97 -4.34
CA ASN A 60 -4.25 -18.42 -4.59
C ASN A 60 -3.46 -18.88 -5.82
N ASN A 61 -2.41 -18.13 -6.18
CA ASN A 61 -1.51 -18.46 -7.28
C ASN A 61 -0.16 -17.76 -7.10
N GLU A 62 0.89 -18.36 -7.66
CA GLU A 62 2.27 -17.86 -7.58
C GLU A 62 2.49 -16.51 -8.29
N VAL A 63 1.68 -16.19 -9.30
CA VAL A 63 1.81 -14.92 -10.04
C VAL A 63 1.41 -13.74 -9.16
N ASP A 64 0.26 -13.83 -8.50
CA ASP A 64 -0.22 -12.83 -7.56
C ASP A 64 0.68 -12.76 -6.32
N LEU A 65 1.18 -13.90 -5.83
CA LEU A 65 2.15 -13.92 -4.76
C LEU A 65 3.44 -13.18 -5.15
N ALA A 66 3.96 -13.41 -6.35
CA ALA A 66 5.13 -12.70 -6.86
C ALA A 66 4.86 -11.19 -7.02
N ASN A 67 3.63 -10.79 -7.36
CA ASN A 67 3.23 -9.38 -7.37
C ASN A 67 3.29 -8.75 -5.98
N MET A 68 2.74 -9.44 -4.96
CA MET A 68 2.76 -8.95 -3.58
C MET A 68 4.18 -8.92 -2.99
N LYS A 69 5.02 -9.93 -3.28
CA LYS A 69 6.44 -9.94 -2.88
C LYS A 69 7.22 -8.77 -3.49
N ARG A 70 6.89 -8.38 -4.72
CA ARG A 70 7.49 -7.21 -5.38
C ARG A 70 7.07 -5.91 -4.72
N GLU A 71 5.77 -5.74 -4.43
CA GLU A 71 5.26 -4.58 -3.68
C GLU A 71 6.01 -4.43 -2.35
N ILE A 72 6.13 -5.53 -1.59
CA ILE A 72 6.88 -5.58 -0.32
C ILE A 72 8.35 -5.18 -0.52
N THR A 73 9.01 -5.74 -1.52
CA THR A 73 10.44 -5.46 -1.81
C THR A 73 10.65 -4.00 -2.15
N ILE A 74 9.75 -3.42 -2.95
CA ILE A 74 9.82 -2.01 -3.33
C ILE A 74 9.62 -1.14 -2.09
N VAL A 75 8.50 -1.31 -1.37
CA VAL A 75 8.15 -0.42 -0.24
C VAL A 75 9.14 -0.54 0.92
N SER A 76 9.70 -1.73 1.19
CA SER A 76 10.69 -1.92 2.26
C SER A 76 12.05 -1.30 1.95
N SER A 77 12.37 -1.07 0.67
CA SER A 77 13.60 -0.40 0.24
C SER A 77 13.54 1.14 0.29
N LEU A 78 12.35 1.69 0.57
CA LEU A 78 12.10 3.13 0.52
C LEU A 78 12.06 3.73 1.93
N SER A 79 12.72 4.88 2.08
CA SER A 79 12.64 5.70 3.28
C SER A 79 12.62 7.17 2.88
N HIS A 80 11.50 7.83 3.14
CA HIS A 80 11.26 9.24 2.84
C HIS A 80 10.01 9.76 3.55
N LYS A 81 9.99 11.04 3.95
CA LYS A 81 8.84 11.64 4.67
C LYS A 81 7.53 11.64 3.86
N ASN A 82 7.62 11.66 2.52
CA ASN A 82 6.45 11.66 1.61
C ASN A 82 6.19 10.28 0.97
N ILE A 83 6.78 9.21 1.48
CA ILE A 83 6.51 7.83 1.02
C ILE A 83 6.03 7.02 2.23
N ILE A 84 5.05 6.15 2.01
CA ILE A 84 4.50 5.32 3.08
C ILE A 84 5.61 4.56 3.82
N ASN A 85 5.60 4.68 5.14
CA ASN A 85 6.63 4.10 5.98
C ASN A 85 6.33 2.62 6.22
N TYR A 86 7.14 1.75 5.61
CA TYR A 86 7.18 0.32 5.88
C TYR A 86 7.59 0.04 7.33
N VAL A 87 6.98 -0.97 7.94
CA VAL A 87 7.35 -1.45 9.28
C VAL A 87 7.76 -2.91 9.22
N ALA A 88 6.89 -3.77 8.70
CA ALA A 88 7.13 -5.21 8.62
C ALA A 88 6.22 -5.87 7.59
N SER A 89 6.53 -7.10 7.22
CA SER A 89 5.67 -7.92 6.36
C SER A 89 5.86 -9.40 6.66
N LYS A 90 4.83 -10.19 6.38
CA LYS A 90 4.89 -11.65 6.51
C LYS A 90 4.14 -12.31 5.37
N VAL A 91 4.69 -13.41 4.88
CA VAL A 91 4.08 -14.26 3.87
C VAL A 91 3.98 -15.66 4.46
N THR A 92 2.77 -16.21 4.52
CA THR A 92 2.50 -17.52 5.09
C THR A 92 1.66 -18.32 4.10
N GLU A 93 2.10 -19.53 3.75
CA GLU A 93 1.25 -20.48 3.05
C GLU A 93 0.29 -21.11 4.08
N ARG A 94 -1.02 -21.01 3.84
CA ARG A 94 -2.06 -21.49 4.76
C ARG A 94 -2.56 -22.88 4.37
N GLU A 95 -2.89 -23.04 3.10
CA GLU A 95 -3.26 -24.30 2.46
C GLU A 95 -2.52 -24.38 1.12
N SER A 96 -2.50 -25.56 0.47
CA SER A 96 -1.79 -25.77 -0.80
C SER A 96 -2.15 -24.66 -1.81
N GLU A 97 -1.15 -23.86 -2.19
CA GLU A 97 -1.26 -22.72 -3.12
C GLU A 97 -2.12 -21.53 -2.65
N ILE A 98 -2.52 -21.47 -1.37
CA ILE A 98 -3.17 -20.30 -0.76
C ILE A 98 -2.18 -19.60 0.16
N TYR A 99 -1.79 -18.39 -0.22
CA TYR A 99 -0.85 -17.55 0.52
C TYR A 99 -1.56 -16.38 1.17
N GLU A 100 -1.23 -16.16 2.43
CA GLU A 100 -1.54 -14.95 3.16
C GLU A 100 -0.34 -14.01 3.17
N VAL A 101 -0.59 -12.77 2.78
CA VAL A 101 0.39 -11.69 2.81
C VAL A 101 -0.09 -10.61 3.76
N LEU A 102 0.75 -10.30 4.74
CA LEU A 102 0.58 -9.21 5.70
C LEU A 102 1.62 -8.14 5.42
N LEU A 103 1.19 -6.89 5.30
CA LEU A 103 2.04 -5.71 5.16
C LEU A 103 1.65 -4.68 6.22
N LEU A 104 2.57 -4.41 7.15
CA LEU A 104 2.42 -3.44 8.22
C LEU A 104 3.15 -2.14 7.85
N THR A 105 2.42 -1.03 7.95
CA THR A 105 2.91 0.33 7.68
C THR A 105 2.44 1.29 8.76
N THR A 106 3.02 2.49 8.82
CA THR A 106 2.47 3.57 9.66
C THR A 106 1.03 3.89 9.26
N TYR A 107 0.16 4.11 10.25
CA TYR A 107 -1.23 4.52 9.98
C TYR A 107 -1.32 6.02 9.65
N TYR A 108 -2.13 6.32 8.65
CA TYR A 108 -2.49 7.69 8.26
C TYR A 108 -4.01 7.84 8.31
N PRO A 109 -4.54 8.89 8.97
CA PRO A 109 -5.96 9.00 9.28
C PRO A 109 -6.87 9.25 8.07
N ALA A 110 -6.35 9.76 6.96
CA ALA A 110 -7.16 10.10 5.79
C ALA A 110 -6.34 10.10 4.49
N THR A 111 -7.05 10.02 3.36
CA THR A 111 -6.51 10.34 2.03
C THR A 111 -6.84 11.78 1.63
N VAL A 112 -6.12 12.33 0.65
CA VAL A 112 -6.45 13.61 0.01
C VAL A 112 -7.83 13.56 -0.62
N SER A 113 -8.20 12.43 -1.24
CA SER A 113 -9.54 12.22 -1.81
C SER A 113 -10.66 12.32 -0.77
N GLN A 114 -10.49 11.70 0.41
CA GLN A 114 -11.45 11.80 1.51
C GLN A 114 -11.61 13.26 2.00
N VAL A 115 -10.49 13.96 2.21
CA VAL A 115 -10.52 15.37 2.64
C VAL A 115 -11.19 16.27 1.59
N LEU A 116 -10.95 15.99 0.30
CA LEU A 116 -11.62 16.72 -0.79
C LEU A 116 -13.13 16.51 -0.75
N ALA A 117 -13.59 15.26 -0.62
CA ALA A 117 -15.00 14.92 -0.56
C ALA A 117 -15.70 15.58 0.64
N GLU A 118 -15.10 15.53 1.83
CA GLU A 118 -15.63 16.18 3.04
C GLU A 118 -15.74 17.70 2.89
N ARG A 119 -14.77 18.35 2.24
CA ARG A 119 -14.81 19.79 1.97
C ARG A 119 -15.89 20.14 0.97
N GLN A 120 -16.02 19.34 -0.09
CA GLN A 120 -17.02 19.58 -1.12
C GLN A 120 -18.45 19.51 -0.56
N GLN A 121 -18.72 18.58 0.37
CA GLN A 121 -20.01 18.51 1.09
C GLN A 121 -20.32 19.79 1.89
N LYS A 122 -19.28 20.52 2.33
CA LYS A 122 -19.37 21.78 3.06
C LYS A 122 -19.30 23.02 2.14
N GLY A 123 -19.27 22.83 0.82
CA GLY A 123 -19.09 23.91 -0.15
C GLY A 123 -17.69 24.53 -0.16
N LEU A 124 -16.69 23.84 0.42
CA LEU A 124 -15.31 24.29 0.53
C LEU A 124 -14.44 23.62 -0.55
N ARG A 125 -13.29 24.24 -0.85
CA ARG A 125 -12.25 23.71 -1.75
C ARG A 125 -10.89 23.75 -1.07
N PHE A 126 -9.88 23.15 -1.70
CA PHE A 126 -8.50 23.44 -1.34
C PHE A 126 -8.14 24.86 -1.76
N LEU A 127 -7.43 25.55 -0.88
CA LEU A 127 -6.76 26.80 -1.23
C LEU A 127 -5.57 26.48 -2.15
N GLU A 128 -5.18 27.45 -2.97
CA GLU A 128 -4.03 27.30 -3.88
C GLU A 128 -2.76 26.90 -3.12
N VAL A 129 -2.51 27.51 -1.96
CA VAL A 129 -1.37 27.17 -1.09
C VAL A 129 -1.40 25.71 -0.61
N GLU A 130 -2.58 25.14 -0.39
CA GLU A 130 -2.71 23.74 0.00
C GLU A 130 -2.44 22.81 -1.18
N VAL A 131 -2.93 23.17 -2.37
CA VAL A 131 -2.65 22.44 -3.61
C VAL A 131 -1.15 22.44 -3.92
N LEU A 132 -0.48 23.59 -3.79
CA LEU A 132 0.96 23.70 -4.00
C LEU A 132 1.74 22.84 -3.00
N ARG A 133 1.31 22.77 -1.74
CA ARG A 133 1.92 21.88 -0.73
C ARG A 133 1.74 20.41 -1.09
N ILE A 134 0.53 20.00 -1.47
CA ILE A 134 0.23 18.63 -1.92
C ILE A 134 1.12 18.26 -3.10
N LEU A 135 1.19 19.12 -4.12
CA LEU A 135 2.01 18.87 -5.31
C LEU A 135 3.50 18.81 -4.97
N THR A 136 3.99 19.68 -4.08
CA THR A 136 5.39 19.68 -3.63
C THR A 136 5.74 18.34 -2.97
N ASP A 137 4.92 17.89 -2.01
CA ASP A 137 5.13 16.61 -1.32
C ASP A 137 5.09 15.42 -2.29
N VAL A 138 4.17 15.43 -3.26
CA VAL A 138 4.09 14.40 -4.32
C VAL A 138 5.33 14.42 -5.21
N CYS A 139 5.80 15.59 -5.62
CA CYS A 139 7.01 15.73 -6.41
C CYS A 139 8.25 15.26 -5.65
N GLU A 140 8.36 15.53 -4.34
CA GLU A 140 9.44 15.02 -3.51
C GLU A 140 9.41 13.49 -3.40
N ALA A 141 8.22 12.89 -3.22
CA ALA A 141 8.05 11.44 -3.23
C ALA A 141 8.49 10.81 -4.56
N ILE A 142 8.00 11.34 -5.69
CA ILE A 142 8.33 10.85 -7.03
C ILE A 142 9.83 11.03 -7.32
N SER A 143 10.39 12.19 -6.96
CA SER A 143 11.82 12.46 -7.08
C SER A 143 12.63 11.41 -6.33
N ARG A 144 12.24 11.09 -5.09
CA ARG A 144 12.91 10.03 -4.31
C ARG A 144 12.87 8.68 -5.02
N LEU A 145 11.74 8.28 -5.61
CA LEU A 145 11.61 7.01 -6.34
C LEU A 145 12.51 6.95 -7.56
N HIS A 146 12.56 8.04 -8.34
CA HIS A 146 13.33 8.10 -9.57
C HIS A 146 14.84 8.17 -9.33
N HIS A 147 15.27 8.67 -8.17
CA HIS A 147 16.67 8.73 -7.76
C HIS A 147 17.14 7.51 -6.94
N CYS A 148 16.33 6.45 -6.82
CA CYS A 148 16.86 5.16 -6.36
C CYS A 148 17.96 4.66 -7.30
N GLU A 149 18.90 3.86 -6.78
CA GLU A 149 19.98 3.25 -7.58
C GLU A 149 19.43 2.53 -8.81
N THR A 150 18.34 1.76 -8.62
CA THR A 150 17.46 1.36 -9.72
C THR A 150 16.19 2.22 -9.65
N PRO A 151 15.91 3.07 -10.67
CA PRO A 151 14.73 3.92 -10.68
C PRO A 151 13.43 3.12 -10.54
N ILE A 152 12.52 3.62 -9.70
CA ILE A 152 11.21 2.99 -9.46
C ILE A 152 10.13 3.86 -10.09
N ILE A 153 9.26 3.26 -10.90
CA ILE A 153 8.10 3.92 -11.49
C ILE A 153 6.85 3.45 -10.74
N HIS A 154 6.09 4.40 -10.16
CA HIS A 154 4.90 4.08 -9.35
C HIS A 154 3.73 3.51 -10.18
N ARG A 155 3.50 4.06 -11.37
CA ARG A 155 2.44 3.72 -12.35
C ARG A 155 0.97 3.93 -11.92
N ASP A 156 0.68 4.16 -10.64
CA ASP A 156 -0.70 4.45 -10.16
C ASP A 156 -0.79 5.73 -9.32
N LEU A 157 -0.43 6.88 -9.90
CA LEU A 157 -0.52 8.19 -9.21
C LEU A 157 -1.94 8.76 -9.32
N LYS A 158 -2.62 8.86 -8.19
CA LYS A 158 -3.98 9.41 -8.06
C LYS A 158 -4.22 9.90 -6.63
N ILE A 159 -5.23 10.76 -6.43
CA ILE A 159 -5.50 11.40 -5.12
C ILE A 159 -5.94 10.42 -4.03
N GLU A 160 -6.44 9.24 -4.43
CA GLU A 160 -6.78 8.13 -3.53
C GLU A 160 -5.53 7.50 -2.91
N ASN A 161 -4.40 7.55 -3.62
CA ASN A 161 -3.11 6.99 -3.19
C ASN A 161 -2.23 8.01 -2.45
N LEU A 162 -2.82 9.16 -2.07
CA LEU A 162 -2.16 10.21 -1.30
C LEU A 162 -2.74 10.23 0.11
N LEU A 163 -1.98 9.72 1.08
CA LEU A 163 -2.30 9.74 2.50
C LEU A 163 -1.92 11.08 3.13
N ILE A 164 -2.57 11.42 4.24
CA ILE A 164 -2.32 12.64 5.00
C ILE A 164 -1.84 12.28 6.41
N ASP A 165 -0.69 12.83 6.81
CA ASP A 165 -0.16 12.68 8.17
C ASP A 165 -0.80 13.66 9.18
N SER A 166 -0.44 13.54 10.47
CA SER A 166 -0.96 14.41 11.53
C SER A 166 -0.58 15.89 11.37
N ARG A 167 0.42 16.21 10.53
CA ARG A 167 0.92 17.55 10.25
C ARG A 167 0.42 18.10 8.91
N ARG A 168 -0.51 17.39 8.25
CA ARG A 168 -1.05 17.70 6.92
C ARG A 168 -0.02 17.65 5.79
N ASN A 169 1.03 16.84 5.93
CA ASN A 169 1.91 16.49 4.82
C ASN A 169 1.33 15.29 4.06
N VAL A 170 1.64 15.22 2.78
CA VAL A 170 1.20 14.12 1.91
C VAL A 170 2.23 13.00 1.90
N VAL A 171 1.71 11.77 1.96
CA VAL A 171 2.48 10.53 1.91
C VAL A 171 1.93 9.66 0.78
N LEU A 172 2.77 9.36 -0.22
CA LEU A 172 2.43 8.48 -1.33
C LEU A 172 2.37 7.02 -0.86
N CYS A 173 1.30 6.33 -1.21
CA CYS A 173 1.10 4.91 -0.93
C CYS A 173 0.70 4.11 -2.18
N ASP A 174 0.48 2.81 -1.98
CA ASP A 174 0.03 1.84 -2.97
C ASP A 174 1.04 1.55 -4.10
N PHE A 175 2.04 0.74 -3.76
CA PHE A 175 3.10 0.31 -4.67
C PHE A 175 2.76 -0.98 -5.42
N GLY A 176 1.50 -1.43 -5.43
CA GLY A 176 1.07 -2.68 -6.06
C GLY A 176 1.35 -2.71 -7.57
N SER A 177 1.28 -1.54 -8.23
CA SER A 177 1.62 -1.38 -9.64
C SER A 177 3.06 -0.89 -9.87
N ALA A 178 3.86 -0.68 -8.83
CA ALA A 178 5.20 -0.13 -9.01
C ALA A 178 6.16 -1.15 -9.66
N THR A 179 7.12 -0.64 -10.43
CA THR A 179 8.14 -1.46 -11.10
C THR A 179 9.49 -0.77 -11.08
N SER A 180 10.56 -1.56 -10.95
CA SER A 180 11.95 -1.14 -11.15
C SER A 180 12.55 -1.76 -12.43
N ARG A 181 11.72 -2.42 -13.25
CA ARG A 181 12.16 -3.10 -14.46
C ARG A 181 12.46 -2.09 -15.56
N ILE A 182 13.67 -2.18 -16.10
CA ILE A 182 14.07 -1.44 -17.30
C ILE A 182 14.08 -2.43 -18.47
N LEU A 183 13.12 -2.29 -19.37
CA LEU A 183 13.01 -3.11 -20.56
C LEU A 183 13.50 -2.35 -21.79
N HIS A 184 14.44 -2.95 -22.50
CA HIS A 184 14.88 -2.48 -23.82
C HIS A 184 14.24 -3.32 -24.92
N PRO A 185 13.47 -2.73 -25.86
CA PRO A 185 12.79 -3.49 -26.93
C PRO A 185 13.73 -4.35 -27.77
N ALA A 186 14.94 -3.84 -28.06
CA ALA A 186 15.95 -4.57 -28.82
C ALA A 186 16.49 -5.81 -28.10
N LYS A 187 16.49 -5.82 -26.76
CA LYS A 187 17.00 -6.95 -25.94
C LYS A 187 15.90 -7.90 -25.50
N HIS A 188 14.70 -7.38 -25.23
CA HIS A 188 13.62 -8.12 -24.59
C HIS A 188 12.43 -8.40 -25.51
N GLY A 189 12.44 -7.85 -26.72
CA GLY A 189 11.30 -7.90 -27.64
C GLY A 189 10.26 -6.83 -27.35
N THR A 190 9.58 -6.37 -28.39
CA THR A 190 8.53 -5.34 -28.31
C THR A 190 7.30 -5.84 -27.55
N LEU A 191 6.88 -7.10 -27.76
CA LEU A 191 5.72 -7.70 -27.11
C LEU A 191 5.83 -7.66 -25.58
N ARG A 192 6.97 -8.09 -25.04
CA ARG A 192 7.21 -8.10 -23.58
C ARG A 192 7.27 -6.69 -22.99
N CYS A 193 7.79 -5.72 -23.75
CA CYS A 193 7.76 -4.32 -23.33
C CYS A 193 6.30 -3.81 -23.30
N GLN A 194 5.49 -4.18 -24.28
CA GLN A 194 4.08 -3.80 -24.36
C GLN A 194 3.25 -4.41 -23.22
N GLU A 195 3.46 -5.70 -22.91
CA GLU A 195 2.82 -6.36 -21.76
C GLU A 195 3.15 -5.69 -20.42
N GLU A 196 4.35 -5.14 -20.26
CA GLU A 196 4.73 -4.41 -19.04
C GLU A 196 4.16 -2.97 -19.04
N ILE A 197 3.91 -2.37 -20.20
CA ILE A 197 3.25 -1.06 -20.29
C ILE A 197 1.75 -1.17 -19.95
N GLU A 198 1.12 -2.26 -20.38
CA GLU A 198 -0.33 -2.48 -20.21
C GLU A 198 -0.73 -3.02 -18.83
N LYS A 199 0.24 -3.39 -17.98
CA LYS A 199 0.05 -3.80 -16.59
C LYS A 199 -0.09 -2.63 -15.62
#